data_AF-A0A7V0S5U3-F1
#
_entry.id   AF-A0A7V0S5U3-F1
#
_cell.length_a   1.000
_cell.length_b   1.000
_cell.length_c   1.000
_cell.angle_alpha   90.00
_cell.angle_beta   90.00
_cell.angle_gamma   90.00
#
_symmetry.space_group_name_H-M   'P 1'
#
loop_
_entity.id
_entity.type
_entity.pdbx_description
1 polymer ?
#
loop_
_entity_poly.entity_id
_entity_poly.type
_entity_poly.pdbx_seq_one_letter_code
_entity_poly.pdbx_strand_id
1 'polypeptide(L)'
;MFRSDIVPPVVFIINPKDTSQDLSGVVPVQTKAYDSSSITYLDFFIDGVQVARVTKKPYTYYWNTNFWSQSVAHQIYVKAADEYGNIATSDPIVVNLNPDHLSGPQPVYPEPYALLSSENLTLLWKSQQGATAYRLEFSLDPGMSNIVSGYTLQDTALALTLDRNRYFWRVRAELTARQNSICFSTAYSPVQCFFTGERIFVLQSGGAGDEYGEELVELPDSSYRIIGTKLMNVKDRIRSRLLVIDVDLLGRQKAIYEMPYFQKSYASVQNNMNTIIAGLDISEQAIWIALDTAGIVQWKTIIGGKSVAKTLLRGSSGRLYSVIERHYSADSVYVDWVRLSDVGLIEFQRTLFKHHSNSGIRWSSLQSGFTGSYWLLGDSNGELILYLIDESVQIQLTRTFSGERYLTAVAILESGTGGICIFANAGVGDACDGMVIWVDNDGNELRRWLFGDIGADRIQSVKKTNEGAYILTGSTKSGSYGISDIWIVKLNADGTELWSRNYGKTMTNSGAAVIQTFDGGYAVAGTLDRYTGRINKDVIIIKTDRDGQTVRNWFHE
;
A
#
# COMPACT_ATOMS: atom_id res chain seq x y z
N MET A 1 -14.37 -57.75 11.48
CA MET A 1 -13.47 -57.64 10.31
C MET A 1 -12.23 -56.89 10.78
N PHE A 2 -11.08 -57.53 10.82
CA PHE A 2 -9.82 -56.81 10.98
C PHE A 2 -9.58 -56.05 9.68
N ARG A 3 -9.57 -54.71 9.73
CA ARG A 3 -9.03 -53.92 8.62
C ARG A 3 -7.53 -54.16 8.61
N SER A 4 -7.02 -54.66 7.50
CA SER A 4 -5.59 -54.76 7.22
C SER A 4 -5.37 -54.11 5.87
N ASP A 5 -4.59 -53.04 5.83
CA ASP A 5 -4.06 -52.50 4.57
C ASP A 5 -2.73 -53.20 4.26
N ILE A 6 -2.55 -53.60 3.02
CA ILE A 6 -1.31 -54.20 2.50
C ILE A 6 -0.73 -53.40 1.34
N VAL A 7 -1.40 -52.32 0.93
CA VAL A 7 -1.00 -51.47 -0.19
C VAL A 7 -0.09 -50.38 0.35
N PRO A 8 1.15 -50.23 -0.15
CA PRO A 8 2.01 -49.12 0.24
C PRO A 8 1.53 -47.76 -0.29
N PRO A 9 1.88 -46.67 0.40
CA PRO A 9 1.55 -45.31 -0.03
C PRO A 9 2.18 -44.95 -1.37
N VAL A 10 1.66 -43.92 -2.02
CA VAL A 10 2.29 -43.26 -3.17
C VAL A 10 2.89 -41.94 -2.70
N VAL A 11 4.17 -41.69 -2.96
CA VAL A 11 4.89 -40.48 -2.55
C VAL A 11 5.76 -39.93 -3.66
N PHE A 12 5.74 -38.61 -3.84
CA PHE A 12 6.59 -37.90 -4.80
C PHE A 12 6.99 -36.51 -4.32
N ILE A 13 8.15 -36.05 -4.78
CA ILE A 13 8.67 -34.70 -4.52
C ILE A 13 8.10 -33.75 -5.58
N ILE A 14 7.57 -32.61 -5.13
CA ILE A 14 6.97 -31.56 -5.98
C ILE A 14 7.97 -30.45 -6.25
N ASN A 15 8.79 -30.15 -5.23
CA ASN A 15 9.84 -29.13 -5.26
C ASN A 15 10.98 -29.60 -4.35
N PRO A 16 12.25 -29.43 -4.74
CA PRO A 16 12.73 -28.98 -6.05
C PRO A 16 12.39 -30.00 -7.16
N LYS A 17 12.35 -29.54 -8.42
CA LYS A 17 12.13 -30.42 -9.58
C LYS A 17 13.47 -30.98 -10.08
N ASP A 18 13.45 -32.20 -10.61
CA ASP A 18 14.62 -32.88 -11.18
C ASP A 18 15.11 -32.16 -12.45
N THR A 19 15.91 -31.12 -12.26
CA THR A 19 16.46 -30.26 -13.30
C THR A 19 17.82 -29.75 -12.85
N SER A 20 18.67 -29.36 -13.80
CA SER A 20 19.98 -28.73 -13.62
C SER A 20 19.94 -27.35 -12.95
N GLN A 21 19.00 -27.12 -12.03
CA GLN A 21 18.91 -25.91 -11.23
C GLN A 21 19.97 -25.97 -10.14
N ASP A 22 20.79 -24.92 -10.09
CA ASP A 22 21.69 -24.72 -8.96
C ASP A 22 20.87 -24.18 -7.79
N LEU A 23 20.64 -25.05 -6.81
CA LEU A 23 19.90 -24.72 -5.60
C LEU A 23 20.81 -24.02 -4.61
N SER A 24 20.26 -23.10 -3.84
CA SER A 24 21.04 -22.39 -2.83
C SER A 24 20.20 -21.95 -1.67
N GLY A 25 20.84 -21.86 -0.51
CA GLY A 25 20.20 -21.50 0.73
C GLY A 25 19.25 -22.56 1.29
N VAL A 26 18.11 -22.12 1.82
CA VAL A 26 17.08 -23.01 2.39
C VAL A 26 16.08 -23.36 1.29
N VAL A 27 16.17 -24.59 0.82
CA VAL A 27 15.31 -25.15 -0.22
C VAL A 27 14.14 -25.90 0.44
N PRO A 28 12.88 -25.52 0.19
CA PRO A 28 11.74 -26.30 0.65
C PRO A 28 11.60 -27.57 -0.21
N VAL A 29 11.89 -28.73 0.38
CA VAL A 29 11.58 -30.05 -0.18
C VAL A 29 10.11 -30.36 0.11
N GLN A 30 9.25 -30.00 -0.83
CA GLN A 30 7.79 -30.16 -0.75
C GLN A 30 7.38 -31.49 -1.34
N THR A 31 6.51 -32.22 -0.65
CA THR A 31 6.07 -33.55 -1.08
C THR A 31 4.56 -33.69 -1.08
N LYS A 32 4.10 -34.65 -1.87
CA LYS A 32 2.72 -35.16 -1.84
C LYS A 32 2.78 -36.65 -1.56
N ALA A 33 1.92 -37.09 -0.64
CA ALA A 33 1.74 -38.50 -0.32
C ALA A 33 0.25 -38.82 -0.24
N TYR A 34 -0.13 -39.97 -0.82
CA TYR A 34 -1.49 -40.46 -0.91
C TYR A 34 -1.53 -41.93 -0.57
N ASP A 35 -2.56 -42.37 0.13
CA ASP A 35 -2.81 -43.77 0.43
C ASP A 35 -4.31 -43.97 0.72
N SER A 36 -4.80 -45.21 0.66
CA SER A 36 -6.15 -45.57 1.12
C SER A 36 -6.32 -45.45 2.64
N SER A 37 -5.21 -45.56 3.37
CA SER A 37 -5.08 -45.43 4.80
C SER A 37 -4.38 -44.13 5.19
N SER A 38 -4.32 -43.83 6.49
CA SER A 38 -3.68 -42.59 6.96
C SER A 38 -2.16 -42.68 6.83
N ILE A 39 -1.54 -41.63 6.29
CA ILE A 39 -0.08 -41.49 6.29
C ILE A 39 0.40 -41.10 7.70
N THR A 40 1.24 -41.93 8.31
CA THR A 40 1.80 -41.72 9.65
C THR A 40 2.98 -40.74 9.61
N TYR A 41 3.93 -40.95 8.69
CA TYR A 41 5.10 -40.07 8.57
C TYR A 41 5.78 -40.16 7.20
N LEU A 42 6.55 -39.13 6.87
CA LEU A 42 7.52 -39.11 5.78
C LEU A 42 8.94 -38.93 6.33
N ASP A 43 9.85 -39.81 5.95
CA ASP A 43 11.29 -39.70 6.21
C ASP A 43 12.02 -39.15 4.99
N PHE A 44 12.74 -38.04 5.16
CA PHE A 44 13.50 -37.37 4.10
C PHE A 44 14.96 -37.82 4.15
N PHE A 45 15.53 -38.10 2.97
CA PHE A 45 16.91 -38.54 2.81
C PHE A 45 17.67 -37.66 1.82
N ILE A 46 18.94 -37.39 2.12
CA ILE A 46 19.89 -36.71 1.24
C ILE A 46 21.21 -37.49 1.26
N ASP A 47 21.69 -37.90 0.09
CA ASP A 47 22.87 -38.77 -0.11
C ASP A 47 22.86 -40.02 0.80
N GLY A 48 21.68 -40.60 1.01
CA GLY A 48 21.48 -41.78 1.86
C GLY A 48 21.41 -41.50 3.36
N VAL A 49 21.61 -40.26 3.82
CA VAL A 49 21.45 -39.86 5.21
C VAL A 49 20.03 -39.40 5.47
N GLN A 50 19.36 -39.94 6.50
CA GLN A 50 18.05 -39.44 6.93
C GLN A 50 18.20 -38.07 7.60
N VAL A 51 17.61 -37.04 7.01
CA VAL A 51 17.74 -35.63 7.46
C VAL A 51 16.54 -35.13 8.26
N ALA A 52 15.36 -35.74 8.09
CA ALA A 52 14.15 -35.38 8.83
C ALA A 52 13.08 -36.48 8.83
N ARG A 53 12.16 -36.39 9.80
CA ARG A 53 10.88 -37.08 9.83
C ARG A 53 9.75 -36.06 9.99
N VAL A 54 8.73 -36.12 9.14
CA VAL A 54 7.56 -35.21 9.16
C VAL A 54 6.28 -36.00 9.34
N THR A 55 5.47 -35.65 10.34
CA THR A 55 4.24 -36.37 10.72
C THR A 55 2.95 -35.60 10.45
N LYS A 56 3.03 -34.33 10.04
CA LYS A 56 1.86 -33.46 9.80
C LYS A 56 1.95 -32.79 8.43
N LYS A 57 0.78 -32.60 7.80
CA LYS A 57 0.66 -31.82 6.57
C LYS A 57 0.78 -30.30 6.84
N PRO A 58 1.34 -29.50 5.91
CA PRO A 58 1.96 -29.93 4.65
C PRO A 58 3.29 -30.66 4.89
N TYR A 59 3.52 -31.75 4.16
CA TYR A 59 4.75 -32.54 4.27
C TYR A 59 5.90 -31.84 3.55
N THR A 60 6.54 -30.90 4.26
CA THR A 60 7.64 -30.10 3.74
C THR A 60 8.82 -30.16 4.70
N TYR A 61 10.00 -30.44 4.17
CA TYR A 61 11.27 -30.29 4.86
C TYR A 61 12.03 -29.08 4.28
N TYR A 62 12.66 -28.28 5.14
CA TYR A 62 13.46 -27.13 4.71
C TYR A 62 14.93 -27.52 4.72
N TRP A 63 15.45 -27.91 3.56
CA TRP A 63 16.85 -28.33 3.39
C TRP A 63 17.77 -27.13 3.30
N ASN A 64 18.71 -27.00 4.24
CA ASN A 64 19.74 -25.98 4.17
C ASN A 64 20.97 -26.52 3.41
N THR A 65 21.18 -26.02 2.20
CA THR A 65 22.23 -26.50 1.29
C THR A 65 23.63 -26.07 1.72
N ASN A 66 23.76 -25.11 2.65
CA ASN A 66 25.03 -24.60 3.13
C ASN A 66 25.92 -25.66 3.82
N PHE A 67 25.34 -26.78 4.24
CA PHE A 67 26.03 -27.86 4.95
C PHE A 67 26.47 -29.01 4.05
N TRP A 68 26.24 -28.86 2.75
CA TRP A 68 26.42 -29.90 1.76
C TRP A 68 27.45 -29.45 0.72
N SER A 69 28.16 -30.41 0.14
CA SER A 69 29.31 -30.14 -0.70
C SER A 69 28.90 -29.52 -2.03
N GLN A 70 29.24 -28.25 -2.24
CA GLN A 70 28.87 -27.51 -3.45
C GLN A 70 29.59 -27.98 -4.74
N SER A 71 30.59 -28.84 -4.59
CA SER A 71 31.36 -29.40 -5.70
C SER A 71 30.79 -30.71 -6.26
N VAL A 72 29.70 -31.24 -5.70
CA VAL A 72 29.07 -32.49 -6.12
C VAL A 72 27.55 -32.35 -6.21
N ALA A 73 26.92 -33.18 -7.03
CA ALA A 73 25.48 -33.30 -7.07
C ALA A 73 24.97 -34.08 -5.86
N HIS A 74 23.80 -33.71 -5.35
CA HIS A 74 23.14 -34.33 -4.20
C HIS A 74 21.89 -35.08 -4.63
N GLN A 75 21.67 -36.25 -4.05
CA GLN A 75 20.49 -37.08 -4.31
C GLN A 75 19.48 -36.96 -3.16
N ILE A 76 18.23 -36.60 -3.47
CA ILE A 76 17.14 -36.45 -2.49
C ILE A 76 16.05 -37.48 -2.78
N TYR A 77 15.57 -38.17 -1.75
CA TYR A 77 14.39 -39.05 -1.84
C TYR A 77 13.64 -39.11 -0.52
N VAL A 78 12.39 -39.58 -0.57
CA VAL A 78 11.50 -39.60 0.60
C VAL A 78 10.83 -40.95 0.75
N LYS A 79 10.71 -41.44 2.00
CA LYS A 79 9.96 -42.65 2.34
C LYS A 79 8.68 -42.28 3.08
N ALA A 80 7.53 -42.72 2.61
CA ALA A 80 6.25 -42.54 3.30
C ALA A 80 5.83 -43.86 3.96
N ALA A 81 5.31 -43.78 5.19
CA ALA A 81 4.73 -44.91 5.91
C ALA A 81 3.27 -44.63 6.26
N ASP A 82 2.40 -45.63 6.08
CA ASP A 82 1.00 -45.59 6.50
C ASP A 82 0.82 -46.03 7.97
N GLU A 83 -0.42 -46.15 8.45
CA GLU A 83 -0.76 -46.58 9.81
C GLU A 83 -0.64 -48.10 10.03
N TYR A 84 -0.53 -48.89 8.95
CA TYR A 84 -0.40 -50.35 8.98
C TYR A 84 1.05 -50.83 8.79
N GLY A 85 1.99 -49.90 8.59
CA GLY A 85 3.42 -50.16 8.45
C GLY A 85 3.88 -50.40 7.02
N ASN A 86 3.02 -50.20 6.01
CA ASN A 86 3.44 -50.27 4.61
C ASN A 86 4.27 -49.02 4.27
N ILE A 87 5.39 -49.23 3.57
CA ILE A 87 6.35 -48.17 3.23
C ILE A 87 6.55 -48.11 1.73
N ALA A 88 6.55 -46.90 1.18
CA ALA A 88 6.97 -46.63 -0.19
C ALA A 88 8.06 -45.57 -0.24
N THR A 89 8.87 -45.62 -1.30
CA THR A 89 9.96 -44.67 -1.56
C THR A 89 9.65 -43.89 -2.84
N SER A 90 9.88 -42.59 -2.84
CA SER A 90 9.77 -41.78 -4.06
C SER A 90 10.90 -42.09 -5.04
N ASP A 91 10.71 -41.73 -6.31
CA ASP A 91 11.86 -41.59 -7.20
C ASP A 91 12.85 -40.56 -6.62
N PRO A 92 14.16 -40.83 -6.70
CA PRO A 92 15.17 -39.87 -6.28
C PRO A 92 15.29 -38.73 -7.29
N ILE A 93 15.55 -37.52 -6.81
CA ILE A 93 15.92 -36.38 -7.64
C ILE A 93 17.38 -36.02 -7.40
N VAL A 94 18.06 -35.49 -8.42
CA VAL A 94 19.47 -35.09 -8.35
C VAL A 94 19.59 -33.59 -8.60
N VAL A 95 20.30 -32.90 -7.71
CA VAL A 95 20.39 -31.43 -7.73
C VAL A 95 21.81 -30.95 -7.49
N ASN A 96 22.18 -29.82 -8.08
CA ASN A 96 23.45 -29.13 -7.84
C ASN A 96 23.25 -27.97 -6.87
N LEU A 97 24.33 -27.55 -6.19
CA LEU A 97 24.28 -26.43 -5.26
C LEU A 97 25.09 -25.23 -5.77
N ASN A 98 24.51 -24.02 -5.69
CA ASN A 98 25.21 -22.79 -6.05
C ASN A 98 26.04 -22.26 -4.87
N PRO A 99 27.36 -22.04 -5.04
CA PRO A 99 28.23 -21.50 -3.99
C PRO A 99 27.96 -20.04 -3.62
N ASP A 100 27.37 -19.24 -4.52
CA ASP A 100 27.30 -17.77 -4.37
C ASP A 100 26.10 -17.29 -3.54
N HIS A 101 25.24 -18.20 -3.06
CA HIS A 101 23.92 -17.86 -2.49
C HIS A 101 23.55 -18.65 -1.22
N LEU A 102 24.48 -18.77 -0.28
CA LEU A 102 24.21 -19.35 1.05
C LEU A 102 23.12 -18.56 1.80
N SER A 103 22.21 -19.22 2.50
CA SER A 103 21.17 -18.53 3.30
C SER A 103 21.38 -18.71 4.81
N GLY A 104 21.28 -17.63 5.58
CA GLY A 104 21.24 -17.70 7.03
C GLY A 104 19.93 -18.27 7.60
N PRO A 105 19.77 -18.25 8.93
CA PRO A 105 18.55 -18.69 9.60
C PRO A 105 17.33 -17.91 9.07
N GLN A 106 16.16 -18.56 9.02
CA GLN A 106 14.96 -17.92 8.48
C GLN A 106 14.21 -17.19 9.60
N PRO A 107 14.03 -15.87 9.51
CA PRO A 107 13.16 -15.13 10.43
C PRO A 107 11.72 -15.64 10.33
N VAL A 108 11.05 -15.73 11.47
CA VAL A 108 9.66 -16.19 11.60
C VAL A 108 8.76 -15.06 12.06
N TYR A 109 9.23 -14.23 12.98
CA TYR A 109 8.49 -13.08 13.48
C TYR A 109 9.48 -11.96 13.86
N PRO A 110 9.20 -10.69 13.52
CA PRO A 110 7.95 -10.16 13.00
C PRO A 110 7.79 -10.47 11.51
N GLU A 111 6.55 -10.47 11.03
CA GLU A 111 6.33 -10.42 9.59
C GLU A 111 6.97 -9.15 9.00
N PRO A 112 7.45 -9.16 7.75
CA PRO A 112 7.98 -7.97 7.10
C PRO A 112 7.03 -6.79 7.24
N TYR A 113 7.59 -5.66 7.66
CA TYR A 113 6.93 -4.40 7.94
C TYR A 113 5.93 -4.42 9.10
N ALA A 114 5.92 -5.43 9.96
CA ALA A 114 5.02 -5.42 11.12
C ALA A 114 5.22 -4.16 11.99
N LEU A 115 4.13 -3.55 12.44
CA LEU A 115 4.14 -2.55 13.51
C LEU A 115 3.98 -3.24 14.86
N LEU A 116 4.94 -2.99 15.75
CA LEU A 116 5.07 -3.67 17.03
C LEU A 116 5.11 -2.66 18.15
N SER A 117 4.68 -3.08 19.33
CA SER A 117 4.93 -2.32 20.55
C SER A 117 6.44 -2.08 20.71
N SER A 118 6.83 -0.89 21.16
CA SER A 118 8.23 -0.62 21.54
C SER A 118 8.64 -1.42 22.78
N GLU A 119 7.67 -1.89 23.57
CA GLU A 119 7.89 -2.67 24.80
C GLU A 119 7.48 -4.14 24.62
N ASN A 120 8.27 -5.04 25.20
CA ASN A 120 8.02 -6.50 25.21
C ASN A 120 7.93 -7.12 23.81
N LEU A 121 8.73 -6.62 22.87
CA LEU A 121 8.87 -7.18 21.54
C LEU A 121 9.51 -8.57 21.64
N THR A 122 8.96 -9.55 20.93
CA THR A 122 9.59 -10.86 20.73
C THR A 122 9.97 -11.01 19.27
N LEU A 123 11.17 -11.52 18.99
CA LEU A 123 11.64 -11.91 17.66
C LEU A 123 11.88 -13.40 17.63
N LEU A 124 11.51 -14.05 16.53
CA LEU A 124 11.60 -15.49 16.36
C LEU A 124 12.28 -15.83 15.04
N TRP A 125 13.09 -16.89 15.03
CA TRP A 125 13.68 -17.45 13.81
C TRP A 125 13.74 -18.98 13.90
N LYS A 126 13.90 -19.65 12.76
CA LYS A 126 14.09 -21.10 12.74
C LYS A 126 15.51 -21.46 13.18
N SER A 127 15.64 -22.52 13.97
CA SER A 127 16.96 -23.07 14.31
C SER A 127 17.70 -23.55 13.05
N GLN A 128 19.02 -23.43 13.08
CA GLN A 128 19.91 -23.88 12.03
C GLN A 128 20.79 -25.02 12.55
N GLN A 129 20.89 -26.11 11.78
CA GLN A 129 21.67 -27.28 12.15
C GLN A 129 23.14 -26.93 12.38
N GLY A 130 23.74 -27.43 13.46
CA GLY A 130 25.14 -27.15 13.79
C GLY A 130 25.42 -25.74 14.34
N ALA A 131 24.39 -24.91 14.52
CA ALA A 131 24.52 -23.62 15.18
C ALA A 131 24.78 -23.81 16.68
N THR A 132 25.84 -23.17 17.19
CA THR A 132 26.12 -23.07 18.63
C THR A 132 25.64 -21.77 19.24
N ALA A 133 25.42 -20.75 18.41
CA ALA A 133 24.81 -19.49 18.78
C ALA A 133 24.21 -18.81 17.54
N TYR A 134 23.48 -17.73 17.77
CA TYR A 134 22.97 -16.84 16.75
C TYR A 134 23.40 -15.42 17.09
N ARG A 135 23.83 -14.68 16.07
CA ARG A 135 24.04 -13.24 16.17
C ARG A 135 22.92 -12.51 15.45
N LEU A 136 22.22 -11.67 16.18
CA LEU A 136 21.19 -10.78 15.65
C LEU A 136 21.77 -9.38 15.53
N GLU A 137 21.41 -8.69 14.46
CA GLU A 137 21.83 -7.33 14.20
C GLU A 137 20.63 -6.48 13.81
N PHE A 138 20.60 -5.25 14.31
CA PHE A 138 19.62 -4.23 14.00
C PHE A 138 20.30 -3.03 13.36
N SER A 139 19.65 -2.42 12.40
CA SER A 139 20.07 -1.16 11.77
C SER A 139 18.86 -0.25 11.55
N LEU A 140 19.11 1.05 11.41
CA LEU A 140 18.14 2.01 10.88
C LEU A 140 18.29 2.20 9.36
N ASP A 141 19.31 1.57 8.77
CA ASP A 141 19.64 1.61 7.34
C ASP A 141 19.31 0.25 6.69
N PRO A 142 18.59 0.22 5.54
CA PRO A 142 18.27 -1.02 4.84
C PRO A 142 19.51 -1.80 4.37
N GLY A 143 20.63 -1.12 4.13
CA GLY A 143 21.90 -1.75 3.74
C GLY A 143 22.59 -2.50 4.88
N MET A 144 22.09 -2.39 6.13
CA MET A 144 22.74 -2.92 7.33
C MET A 144 24.21 -2.47 7.46
N SER A 145 24.52 -1.28 6.94
CA SER A 145 25.88 -0.72 6.95
C SER A 145 26.29 -0.20 8.33
N ASN A 146 25.31 0.26 9.11
CA ASN A 146 25.50 0.80 10.46
C ASN A 146 24.61 0.07 11.46
N ILE A 147 25.18 -0.85 12.22
CA ILE A 147 24.45 -1.64 13.21
C ILE A 147 24.22 -0.78 14.46
N VAL A 148 22.95 -0.58 14.84
CA VAL A 148 22.55 0.20 16.03
C VAL A 148 22.44 -0.66 17.29
N SER A 149 22.24 -1.97 17.14
CA SER A 149 22.28 -2.93 18.25
C SER A 149 22.55 -4.35 17.74
N GLY A 150 23.07 -5.22 18.59
CA GLY A 150 23.25 -6.63 18.26
C GLY A 150 23.33 -7.52 19.50
N TYR A 151 22.90 -8.77 19.34
CA TYR A 151 22.81 -9.75 20.41
C TYR A 151 23.42 -11.06 19.94
N THR A 152 24.08 -11.77 20.86
CA THR A 152 24.49 -13.16 20.64
C THR A 152 23.82 -14.03 21.69
N LEU A 153 23.09 -15.05 21.23
CA LEU A 153 22.37 -15.98 22.12
C LEU A 153 22.29 -17.38 21.53
N GLN A 154 21.98 -18.36 22.37
CA GLN A 154 21.86 -19.77 21.96
C GLN A 154 20.42 -20.15 21.60
N ASP A 155 19.44 -19.34 21.99
CA ASP A 155 18.03 -19.58 21.71
C ASP A 155 17.63 -19.13 20.30
N THR A 156 16.41 -19.45 19.89
CA THR A 156 15.75 -19.03 18.64
C THR A 156 14.71 -17.93 18.83
N ALA A 157 14.70 -17.33 20.02
CA ALA A 157 13.82 -16.25 20.40
C ALA A 157 14.59 -15.17 21.16
N LEU A 158 14.27 -13.90 20.89
CA LEU A 158 14.79 -12.76 21.65
C LEU A 158 13.63 -11.86 22.07
N ALA A 159 13.47 -11.66 23.38
CA ALA A 159 12.61 -10.61 23.93
C ALA A 159 13.43 -9.35 24.18
N LEU A 160 12.94 -8.19 23.74
CA LEU A 160 13.64 -6.91 23.89
C LEU A 160 12.68 -5.72 23.90
N THR A 161 13.23 -4.57 24.27
CA THR A 161 12.60 -3.24 24.14
C THR A 161 13.47 -2.41 23.20
N LEU A 162 12.83 -1.73 22.26
CA LEU A 162 13.50 -0.85 21.29
C LEU A 162 12.84 0.53 21.30
N ASP A 163 13.62 1.58 21.04
CA ASP A 163 13.08 2.92 20.84
C ASP A 163 12.13 2.96 19.65
N ARG A 164 11.18 3.90 19.65
CA ARG A 164 10.22 4.01 18.54
C ARG A 164 10.93 4.37 17.23
N ASN A 165 11.07 3.39 16.33
CA ASN A 165 11.74 3.57 15.05
C ASN A 165 11.38 2.49 14.01
N ARG A 166 11.82 2.70 12.77
CA ARG A 166 11.91 1.65 11.75
C ARG A 166 13.25 0.92 11.91
N TYR A 167 13.18 -0.39 12.12
CA TYR A 167 14.36 -1.25 12.24
C TYR A 167 14.44 -2.23 11.09
N PHE A 168 15.65 -2.36 10.55
CA PHE A 168 16.07 -3.46 9.71
C PHE A 168 16.81 -4.46 10.59
N TRP A 169 16.49 -5.75 10.46
CA TRP A 169 17.14 -6.78 11.24
C TRP A 169 17.49 -8.00 10.41
N ARG A 170 18.51 -8.71 10.88
CA ARG A 170 18.94 -9.98 10.33
C ARG A 170 19.53 -10.85 11.43
N VAL A 171 19.54 -12.15 11.18
CA VAL A 171 20.15 -13.15 12.05
C VAL A 171 21.18 -13.95 11.27
N ARG A 172 22.31 -14.28 11.90
CA ARG A 172 23.27 -15.28 11.40
C ARG A 172 23.44 -16.38 12.43
N ALA A 173 23.64 -17.62 11.98
CA ALA A 173 24.10 -18.70 12.84
C ALA A 173 25.62 -18.65 12.99
N GLU A 174 26.11 -18.90 14.20
CA GLU A 174 27.51 -19.16 14.50
C GLU A 174 27.71 -20.67 14.60
N LEU A 175 28.63 -21.21 13.79
CA LEU A 175 28.84 -22.64 13.62
C LEU A 175 30.15 -23.09 14.29
N THR A 176 30.20 -24.32 14.81
CA THR A 176 31.47 -24.90 15.28
C THR A 176 32.29 -25.39 14.10
N ALA A 177 33.56 -24.96 14.02
CA ALA A 177 34.52 -25.54 13.09
C ALA A 177 34.79 -27.00 13.48
N ARG A 178 34.42 -27.98 12.65
CA ARG A 178 34.97 -29.34 12.79
C ARG A 178 36.41 -29.33 12.28
N GLN A 179 37.30 -29.94 13.06
CA GLN A 179 38.73 -30.04 12.77
C GLN A 179 38.99 -30.56 11.35
N ASN A 180 40.01 -29.99 10.71
CA ASN A 180 40.54 -30.23 9.36
C ASN A 180 39.80 -29.57 8.18
N SER A 181 39.87 -28.23 8.16
CA SER A 181 39.76 -27.41 6.94
C SER A 181 38.36 -27.27 6.34
N ILE A 182 37.42 -26.69 7.08
CA ILE A 182 36.18 -26.18 6.50
C ILE A 182 35.98 -24.73 6.95
N CYS A 183 36.19 -23.79 6.02
CA CYS A 183 35.75 -22.41 6.17
C CYS A 183 34.23 -22.37 6.03
N PHE A 184 33.49 -22.20 7.13
CA PHE A 184 32.07 -21.90 7.05
C PHE A 184 31.90 -20.41 6.74
N SER A 185 31.53 -20.08 5.52
CA SER A 185 30.97 -18.77 5.20
C SER A 185 29.61 -18.66 5.89
N THR A 186 29.59 -18.05 7.07
CA THR A 186 28.34 -17.72 7.79
C THR A 186 27.54 -16.74 6.94
N ALA A 187 26.33 -17.13 6.51
CA ALA A 187 25.40 -16.26 5.81
C ALA A 187 24.38 -15.67 6.78
N TYR A 188 24.03 -14.39 6.56
CA TYR A 188 22.91 -13.77 7.25
C TYR A 188 21.59 -14.20 6.61
N SER A 189 20.51 -14.13 7.39
CA SER A 189 19.15 -14.13 6.86
C SER A 189 18.95 -12.99 5.85
N PRO A 190 17.92 -13.04 5.00
CA PRO A 190 17.41 -11.84 4.37
C PRO A 190 17.15 -10.76 5.42
N VAL A 191 17.43 -9.51 5.06
CA VAL A 191 17.13 -8.36 5.92
C VAL A 191 15.62 -8.18 5.93
N GLN A 192 15.03 -8.21 7.12
CA GLN A 192 13.62 -7.89 7.33
C GLN A 192 13.48 -6.51 7.94
N CYS A 193 12.39 -5.82 7.63
CA CYS A 193 12.03 -4.54 8.20
C CYS A 193 10.88 -4.72 9.19
N PHE A 194 10.85 -3.98 10.28
CA PHE A 194 9.67 -3.80 11.13
C PHE A 194 9.70 -2.42 11.79
N PHE A 195 8.59 -2.05 12.40
CA PHE A 195 8.42 -0.77 13.08
C PHE A 195 8.14 -1.01 14.56
N THR A 196 8.64 -0.12 15.39
CA THR A 196 8.39 -0.11 16.83
C THR A 196 7.76 1.22 17.22
N GLY A 197 6.70 1.15 18.01
CA GLY A 197 6.00 2.33 18.52
C GLY A 197 4.49 2.16 18.54
N GLU A 198 3.84 3.04 19.29
CA GLU A 198 2.38 3.09 19.36
C GLU A 198 1.79 3.79 18.13
N ARG A 199 0.57 3.37 17.76
CA ARG A 199 -0.19 3.96 16.66
C ARG A 199 -0.68 5.36 17.04
N ILE A 200 -0.64 6.24 16.04
CA ILE A 200 -1.54 7.39 15.83
C ILE A 200 -1.24 8.65 16.61
N PHE A 201 -1.35 9.71 15.86
CA PHE A 201 -1.21 11.09 16.27
C PHE A 201 -2.26 11.87 15.50
N VAL A 202 -3.01 12.68 16.22
CA VAL A 202 -3.74 13.80 15.63
C VAL A 202 -2.77 14.97 15.71
N LEU A 203 -2.15 15.32 14.59
CA LEU A 203 -1.49 16.62 14.51
C LEU A 203 -2.58 17.65 14.29
N GLN A 204 -2.81 18.51 15.29
CA GLN A 204 -3.55 19.74 15.10
C GLN A 204 -2.55 20.83 14.73
N SER A 205 -2.66 21.37 13.51
CA SER A 205 -1.86 22.53 13.13
C SER A 205 -2.43 23.78 13.81
N GLY A 206 -1.71 24.33 14.80
CA GLY A 206 -2.15 25.47 15.63
C GLY A 206 -2.13 26.83 14.93
N GLY A 207 -2.51 26.90 13.65
CA GLY A 207 -2.45 28.12 12.83
C GLY A 207 -3.58 29.13 13.12
N ALA A 208 -3.30 30.41 12.86
CA ALA A 208 -4.34 31.44 12.74
C ALA A 208 -4.96 31.38 11.33
N GLY A 209 -6.11 30.72 11.17
CA GLY A 209 -6.85 30.57 9.90
C GLY A 209 -7.42 29.16 9.72
N ASP A 210 -8.36 28.98 8.77
CA ASP A 210 -8.88 27.66 8.41
C ASP A 210 -7.86 26.88 7.58
N GLU A 211 -7.56 25.66 8.00
CA GLU A 211 -6.63 24.75 7.32
C GLU A 211 -7.35 23.46 6.93
N TYR A 212 -7.14 23.03 5.68
CA TYR A 212 -7.80 21.87 5.08
C TYR A 212 -6.75 20.90 4.57
N GLY A 213 -6.67 19.69 5.12
CA GLY A 213 -5.87 18.61 4.51
C GLY A 213 -6.64 18.08 3.31
N GLU A 214 -6.06 18.12 2.12
CA GLU A 214 -6.72 17.76 0.87
C GLU A 214 -6.14 16.47 0.29
N GLU A 215 -4.82 16.29 0.38
CA GLU A 215 -4.09 15.15 -0.19
C GLU A 215 -3.07 14.60 0.82
N LEU A 216 -2.73 13.33 0.65
CA LEU A 216 -1.77 12.62 1.51
C LEU A 216 -0.85 11.77 0.63
N VAL A 217 0.47 11.95 0.82
CA VAL A 217 1.51 11.27 0.05
C VAL A 217 2.51 10.62 0.98
N GLU A 218 2.86 9.36 0.73
CA GLU A 218 3.98 8.69 1.40
C GLU A 218 5.30 9.06 0.70
N LEU A 219 6.27 9.51 1.48
CA LEU A 219 7.58 9.93 1.01
C LEU A 219 8.57 8.74 0.98
N PRO A 220 9.66 8.82 0.20
CA PRO A 220 10.67 7.74 0.10
C PRO A 220 11.34 7.35 1.43
N ASP A 221 11.40 8.26 2.40
CA ASP A 221 11.90 7.99 3.75
C ASP A 221 10.82 7.39 4.68
N SER A 222 9.67 7.02 4.11
CA SER A 222 8.46 6.53 4.77
C SER A 222 7.74 7.55 5.66
N SER A 223 8.18 8.81 5.68
CA SER A 223 7.39 9.90 6.28
C SER A 223 6.18 10.23 5.40
N TYR A 224 5.22 10.98 5.95
CA TYR A 224 4.01 11.37 5.24
C TYR A 224 4.00 12.86 4.98
N ARG A 225 3.55 13.25 3.79
CA ARG A 225 3.32 14.62 3.39
C ARG A 225 1.83 14.86 3.22
N ILE A 226 1.29 15.76 4.03
CA ILE A 226 -0.06 16.27 3.89
C ILE A 226 0.03 17.53 3.04
N ILE A 227 -0.80 17.59 2.00
CA ILE A 227 -0.95 18.78 1.17
C ILE A 227 -2.35 19.30 1.40
N GLY A 228 -2.47 20.60 1.56
CA GLY A 228 -3.71 21.23 1.94
C GLY A 228 -3.79 22.68 1.55
N THR A 229 -4.88 23.31 1.99
CA THR A 229 -5.12 24.72 1.77
C THR A 229 -5.25 25.44 3.12
N LYS A 230 -4.57 26.57 3.27
CA LYS A 230 -4.73 27.49 4.40
C LYS A 230 -5.40 28.77 3.96
N LEU A 231 -6.48 29.16 4.64
CA LEU A 231 -7.17 30.43 4.46
C LEU A 231 -6.58 31.49 5.39
N MET A 232 -6.27 32.64 4.80
CA MET A 232 -5.62 33.78 5.45
C MET A 232 -6.50 35.02 5.29
N ASN A 233 -6.78 35.72 6.40
CA ASN A 233 -7.43 37.02 6.35
C ASN A 233 -6.40 38.11 6.05
N VAL A 234 -6.53 38.76 4.90
CA VAL A 234 -5.65 39.86 4.46
C VAL A 234 -6.50 41.05 4.05
N LYS A 235 -6.54 42.10 4.89
CA LYS A 235 -7.23 43.38 4.61
C LYS A 235 -8.66 43.18 4.07
N ASP A 236 -9.50 42.50 4.86
CA ASP A 236 -10.92 42.20 4.53
C ASP A 236 -11.14 41.29 3.31
N ARG A 237 -10.12 40.54 2.88
CA ARG A 237 -10.23 39.48 1.88
C ARG A 237 -9.65 38.18 2.41
N ILE A 238 -10.33 37.08 2.11
CA ILE A 238 -9.79 35.73 2.33
C ILE A 238 -8.85 35.42 1.15
N ARG A 239 -7.61 35.04 1.44
CA ARG A 239 -6.67 34.47 0.48
C ARG A 239 -6.35 33.04 0.88
N SER A 240 -6.18 32.17 -0.10
CA SER A 240 -5.70 30.81 0.14
C SER A 240 -4.20 30.68 -0.17
N ARG A 241 -3.56 29.74 0.52
CA ARG A 241 -2.16 29.32 0.29
C ARG A 241 -2.10 27.80 0.31
N LEU A 242 -1.21 27.23 -0.49
CA LEU A 242 -0.84 25.83 -0.34
C LEU A 242 -0.14 25.64 1.00
N LEU A 243 -0.64 24.70 1.77
CA LEU A 243 -0.08 24.23 3.03
C LEU A 243 0.51 22.85 2.80
N VAL A 244 1.77 22.64 3.20
CA VAL A 244 2.42 21.34 3.16
C VAL A 244 2.94 21.03 4.56
N ILE A 245 2.54 19.90 5.11
CA ILE A 245 2.96 19.43 6.43
C ILE A 245 3.62 18.08 6.25
N ASP A 246 4.87 17.95 6.71
CA ASP A 246 5.56 16.67 6.73
C ASP A 246 5.53 16.12 8.16
N VAL A 247 5.14 14.85 8.31
CA VAL A 247 5.07 14.13 9.57
C VAL A 247 5.86 12.83 9.46
N ASP A 248 6.62 12.46 10.49
CA ASP A 248 7.32 11.18 10.49
C ASP A 248 6.35 9.98 10.56
N LEU A 249 6.87 8.76 10.44
CA LEU A 249 6.10 7.52 10.55
C LEU A 249 5.27 7.38 11.83
N LEU A 250 5.70 8.06 12.89
CA LEU A 250 5.09 8.05 14.22
C LEU A 250 4.24 9.31 14.43
N GLY A 251 4.28 10.22 13.45
CA GLY A 251 3.52 11.43 13.37
C GLY A 251 4.00 12.69 13.99
N ARG A 252 5.26 12.70 14.36
CA ARG A 252 5.87 13.94 14.81
C ARG A 252 6.00 14.84 13.60
N GLN A 253 5.50 16.06 13.72
CA GLN A 253 5.68 17.07 12.69
C GLN A 253 7.17 17.29 12.45
N LYS A 254 7.62 17.02 11.23
CA LYS A 254 8.98 17.28 10.75
C LYS A 254 9.12 18.72 10.26
N ALA A 255 8.16 19.17 9.47
CA ALA A 255 8.20 20.49 8.84
C ALA A 255 6.81 20.98 8.42
N ILE A 256 6.71 22.29 8.21
CA ILE A 256 5.53 22.97 7.68
C ILE A 256 5.97 24.04 6.67
N TYR A 257 5.33 24.07 5.51
CA TYR A 257 5.63 24.99 4.41
C TYR A 257 4.34 25.65 3.92
N GLU A 258 4.41 26.96 3.64
CA GLU A 258 3.32 27.71 3.02
C GLU A 258 3.78 28.34 1.70
N MET A 259 3.03 28.14 0.61
CA MET A 259 3.35 28.75 -0.69
C MET A 259 2.31 29.81 -1.05
N PRO A 260 2.66 31.11 -1.00
CA PRO A 260 1.69 32.20 -1.09
C PRO A 260 1.12 32.43 -2.49
N TYR A 261 1.67 31.79 -3.52
CA TYR A 261 1.26 31.94 -4.92
C TYR A 261 0.39 30.77 -5.41
N PHE A 262 0.15 29.75 -4.59
CA PHE A 262 -0.63 28.57 -4.94
C PHE A 262 -1.92 28.58 -4.12
N GLN A 263 -3.08 28.59 -4.76
CA GLN A 263 -4.37 28.79 -4.11
C GLN A 263 -5.01 27.50 -3.62
N LYS A 264 -4.97 26.43 -4.41
CA LYS A 264 -5.68 25.19 -4.10
C LYS A 264 -5.08 23.99 -4.81
N SER A 265 -4.93 22.89 -4.08
CA SER A 265 -4.51 21.61 -4.65
C SER A 265 -5.73 20.80 -5.13
N TYR A 266 -5.56 20.06 -6.22
CA TYR A 266 -6.61 19.17 -6.75
C TYR A 266 -6.13 17.74 -6.96
N ALA A 267 -4.81 17.55 -7.13
CA ALA A 267 -4.21 16.24 -7.23
C ALA A 267 -2.73 16.30 -6.85
N SER A 268 -2.23 15.18 -6.35
CA SER A 268 -0.81 14.99 -6.05
C SER A 268 -0.33 13.61 -6.49
N VAL A 269 0.95 13.49 -6.82
CA VAL A 269 1.58 12.19 -7.10
C VAL A 269 3.04 12.19 -6.66
N GLN A 270 3.51 11.05 -6.12
CA GLN A 270 4.93 10.84 -5.88
C GLN A 270 5.63 10.45 -7.19
N ASN A 271 6.68 11.19 -7.57
CA ASN A 271 7.52 10.91 -8.73
C ASN A 271 9.00 10.90 -8.32
N ASN A 272 9.59 9.71 -8.24
CA ASN A 272 10.94 9.50 -7.72
C ASN A 272 11.09 10.11 -6.31
N MET A 273 12.03 11.03 -6.12
CA MET A 273 12.27 11.73 -4.86
C MET A 273 11.37 12.97 -4.65
N ASN A 274 10.52 13.30 -5.63
CA ASN A 274 9.71 14.51 -5.60
C ASN A 274 8.22 14.20 -5.43
N THR A 275 7.54 15.01 -4.63
CA THR A 275 6.08 15.11 -4.63
C THR A 275 5.67 16.17 -5.64
N ILE A 276 4.86 15.79 -6.62
CA ILE A 276 4.34 16.73 -7.62
C ILE A 276 2.90 17.09 -7.25
N ILE A 277 2.59 18.38 -7.26
CA ILE A 277 1.29 18.92 -6.86
C ILE A 277 0.71 19.68 -8.04
N ALA A 278 -0.50 19.31 -8.45
CA ALA A 278 -1.28 19.99 -9.47
C ALA A 278 -2.37 20.85 -8.82
N GLY A 279 -2.57 22.07 -9.33
CA GLY A 279 -3.66 22.88 -8.87
C GLY A 279 -3.85 24.22 -9.57
N LEU A 280 -4.24 25.21 -8.78
CA LEU A 280 -4.57 26.57 -9.20
C LEU A 280 -3.69 27.59 -8.49
N ASP A 281 -3.14 28.55 -9.22
CA ASP A 281 -2.34 29.64 -8.67
C ASP A 281 -3.18 30.88 -8.33
N ILE A 282 -2.55 31.91 -7.75
CA ILE A 282 -3.23 33.16 -7.37
C ILE A 282 -3.78 33.98 -8.54
N SER A 283 -3.39 33.67 -9.77
CA SER A 283 -3.83 34.34 -11.00
C SER A 283 -4.90 33.53 -11.74
N GLU A 284 -5.48 32.52 -11.08
CA GLU A 284 -6.40 31.54 -11.66
C GLU A 284 -5.77 30.76 -12.84
N GLN A 285 -4.48 30.43 -12.75
CA GLN A 285 -3.75 29.65 -13.76
C GLN A 285 -3.43 28.24 -13.27
N ALA A 286 -3.45 27.28 -14.20
CA ALA A 286 -3.06 25.91 -13.94
C ALA A 286 -1.57 25.87 -13.59
N ILE A 287 -1.23 25.22 -12.48
CA ILE A 287 0.13 25.18 -11.94
C ILE A 287 0.51 23.77 -11.50
N TRP A 288 1.75 23.37 -11.77
CA TRP A 288 2.41 22.20 -11.20
C TRP A 288 3.66 22.62 -10.46
N ILE A 289 3.89 22.03 -9.29
CA ILE A 289 5.10 22.22 -8.49
C ILE A 289 5.67 20.87 -8.12
N ALA A 290 6.98 20.71 -8.27
CA ALA A 290 7.73 19.59 -7.70
C ALA A 290 8.43 20.00 -6.42
N LEU A 291 8.17 19.25 -5.35
CA LEU A 291 8.83 19.40 -4.06
C LEU A 291 9.69 18.18 -3.77
N ASP A 292 10.94 18.37 -3.38
CA ASP A 292 11.74 17.27 -2.85
C ASP A 292 11.28 16.84 -1.44
N THR A 293 11.97 15.85 -0.86
CA THR A 293 11.70 15.35 0.50
C THR A 293 11.97 16.38 1.59
N ALA A 294 12.68 17.48 1.30
CA ALA A 294 12.93 18.59 2.22
C ALA A 294 11.94 19.76 2.01
N GLY A 295 10.96 19.61 1.10
CA GLY A 295 9.95 20.62 0.80
C GLY A 295 10.46 21.75 -0.10
N ILE A 296 11.63 21.60 -0.71
CA ILE A 296 12.22 22.60 -1.61
C ILE A 296 11.62 22.41 -3.01
N VAL A 297 11.21 23.54 -3.62
CA VAL A 297 10.71 23.59 -4.99
C VAL A 297 11.85 23.29 -5.96
N GLN A 298 11.76 22.16 -6.66
CA GLN A 298 12.71 21.74 -7.67
C GLN A 298 12.38 22.35 -9.04
N TRP A 299 11.10 22.38 -9.38
CA TRP A 299 10.61 23.05 -10.58
C TRP A 299 9.15 23.47 -10.42
N LYS A 300 8.74 24.41 -11.27
CA LYS A 300 7.36 24.91 -11.35
C LYS A 300 7.00 25.17 -12.81
N THR A 301 5.80 24.76 -13.18
CA THR A 301 5.25 24.95 -14.53
C THR A 301 3.88 25.58 -14.43
N ILE A 302 3.60 26.58 -15.28
CA ILE A 302 2.31 27.27 -15.33
C ILE A 302 1.80 27.28 -16.77
N ILE A 303 0.50 27.08 -16.94
CA ILE A 303 -0.20 27.38 -18.18
C ILE A 303 -1.09 28.61 -17.96
N GLY A 304 -0.88 29.64 -18.78
CA GLY A 304 -1.58 30.91 -18.66
C GLY A 304 -3.06 30.86 -19.03
N GLY A 305 -3.76 31.96 -18.75
CA GLY A 305 -5.22 32.07 -18.91
C GLY A 305 -5.98 31.40 -17.77
N LYS A 306 -7.29 31.66 -17.69
CA LYS A 306 -8.15 31.11 -16.64
C LYS A 306 -8.23 29.59 -16.78
N SER A 307 -7.46 28.88 -15.97
CA SER A 307 -7.23 27.45 -16.13
C SER A 307 -6.92 26.77 -14.79
N VAL A 308 -7.23 25.47 -14.68
CA VAL A 308 -7.03 24.70 -13.44
C VAL A 308 -6.51 23.31 -13.78
N ALA A 309 -5.38 22.89 -13.18
CA ALA A 309 -4.92 21.51 -13.26
C ALA A 309 -5.70 20.66 -12.25
N LYS A 310 -6.45 19.66 -12.72
CA LYS A 310 -7.46 18.93 -11.93
C LYS A 310 -7.06 17.51 -11.53
N THR A 311 -6.24 16.84 -12.32
CA THR A 311 -5.78 15.48 -12.06
C THR A 311 -4.29 15.35 -12.36
N LEU A 312 -3.65 14.34 -11.79
CA LEU A 312 -2.24 14.10 -12.00
C LEU A 312 -1.96 12.60 -11.95
N LEU A 313 -1.30 12.09 -12.98
CA LEU A 313 -1.00 10.68 -13.15
C LEU A 313 0.46 10.52 -13.56
N ARG A 314 1.15 9.58 -12.93
CA ARG A 314 2.49 9.16 -13.35
C ARG A 314 2.35 7.95 -14.27
N GLY A 315 2.75 8.11 -15.53
CA GLY A 315 2.76 7.02 -16.50
C GLY A 315 3.91 6.05 -16.27
N SER A 316 3.79 4.84 -16.83
CA SER A 316 4.83 3.80 -16.82
C SER A 316 6.21 4.25 -17.33
N SER A 317 6.26 5.22 -18.24
CA SER A 317 7.50 5.80 -18.77
C SER A 317 8.14 6.86 -17.85
N GLY A 318 7.59 7.10 -16.64
CA GLY A 318 8.01 8.17 -15.73
C GLY A 318 7.51 9.58 -16.09
N ARG A 319 6.86 9.74 -17.25
CA ARG A 319 6.21 11.00 -17.65
C ARG A 319 4.97 11.27 -16.80
N LEU A 320 4.63 12.54 -16.68
CA LEU A 320 3.45 12.99 -15.94
C LEU A 320 2.35 13.40 -16.92
N TYR A 321 1.12 13.05 -16.59
CA TYR A 321 -0.07 13.37 -17.35
C TYR A 321 -1.06 14.10 -16.46
N SER A 322 -1.69 15.14 -16.99
CA SER A 322 -2.61 15.98 -16.24
C SER A 322 -3.75 16.44 -17.14
N VAL A 323 -4.93 16.61 -16.55
CA VAL A 323 -6.09 17.21 -17.20
C VAL A 323 -6.25 18.62 -16.67
N ILE A 324 -6.48 19.54 -17.59
CA ILE A 324 -6.67 20.95 -17.32
C ILE A 324 -8.04 21.37 -17.81
N GLU A 325 -8.77 22.09 -16.96
CA GLU A 325 -9.93 22.85 -17.40
C GLU A 325 -9.50 24.26 -17.79
N ARG A 326 -9.88 24.73 -18.98
CA ARG A 326 -9.67 26.11 -19.43
C ARG A 326 -10.98 26.82 -19.69
N HIS A 327 -11.12 28.01 -19.13
CA HIS A 327 -12.31 28.84 -19.22
C HIS A 327 -12.06 30.02 -20.17
N TYR A 328 -12.73 30.01 -21.32
CA TYR A 328 -12.66 31.11 -22.29
C TYR A 328 -13.83 32.08 -22.17
N SER A 329 -14.98 31.57 -21.76
CA SER A 329 -16.19 32.35 -21.49
C SER A 329 -16.88 31.81 -20.24
N ALA A 330 -17.91 32.50 -19.76
CA ALA A 330 -18.72 32.03 -18.65
C ALA A 330 -19.31 30.65 -18.92
N ASP A 331 -19.68 30.35 -20.18
CA ASP A 331 -20.51 29.20 -20.56
C ASP A 331 -19.74 28.00 -21.14
N SER A 332 -18.42 28.09 -21.31
CA SER A 332 -17.63 27.09 -22.04
C SER A 332 -16.33 26.73 -21.33
N VAL A 333 -16.18 25.45 -21.05
CA VAL A 333 -14.96 24.84 -20.48
C VAL A 333 -14.35 23.90 -21.50
N TYR A 334 -13.05 24.05 -21.74
CA TYR A 334 -12.28 23.16 -22.58
C TYR A 334 -11.45 22.25 -21.69
N VAL A 335 -11.46 20.95 -22.02
CA VAL A 335 -10.71 19.94 -21.29
C VAL A 335 -9.48 19.61 -22.11
N ASP A 336 -8.33 20.00 -21.60
CA ASP A 336 -7.03 19.76 -22.20
C ASP A 336 -6.32 18.61 -21.49
N TRP A 337 -5.67 17.75 -22.27
CA TRP A 337 -4.74 16.75 -21.79
C TRP A 337 -3.31 17.27 -21.99
N VAL A 338 -2.52 17.22 -20.93
CA VAL A 338 -1.14 17.72 -20.91
C VAL A 338 -0.20 16.62 -20.46
N ARG A 339 0.90 16.49 -21.18
CA ARG A 339 2.04 15.63 -20.82
C ARG A 339 3.22 16.50 -20.45
N LEU A 340 3.75 16.25 -19.27
CA LEU A 340 4.97 16.86 -18.75
C LEU A 340 6.10 15.83 -18.71
N SER A 341 7.32 16.29 -18.95
CA SER A 341 8.51 15.54 -18.60
C SER A 341 8.62 15.38 -17.08
N ASP A 342 9.55 14.53 -16.62
CA ASP A 342 9.88 14.35 -15.21
C ASP A 342 10.46 15.61 -14.54
N VAL A 343 11.01 16.52 -15.34
CA VAL A 343 11.50 17.85 -14.94
C VAL A 343 10.50 18.99 -15.20
N GLY A 344 9.24 18.66 -15.51
CA GLY A 344 8.15 19.65 -15.59
C GLY A 344 8.04 20.41 -16.91
N LEU A 345 8.79 20.04 -17.96
CA LEU A 345 8.63 20.66 -19.28
C LEU A 345 7.36 20.15 -19.95
N ILE A 346 6.57 21.05 -20.53
CA ILE A 346 5.40 20.66 -21.34
C ILE A 346 5.90 20.07 -22.65
N GLU A 347 5.75 18.76 -22.81
CA GLU A 347 6.09 18.06 -24.04
C GLU A 347 4.93 18.05 -25.03
N PHE A 348 3.70 18.12 -24.51
CA PHE A 348 2.49 17.99 -25.30
C PHE A 348 1.30 18.60 -24.57
N GLN A 349 0.44 19.30 -25.31
CA GLN A 349 -0.85 19.81 -24.84
C GLN A 349 -1.87 19.69 -25.96
N ARG A 350 -3.04 19.11 -25.67
CA ARG A 350 -4.12 18.97 -26.64
C ARG A 350 -5.49 19.07 -25.99
N THR A 351 -6.39 19.81 -26.62
CA THR A 351 -7.80 19.82 -26.27
C THR A 351 -8.46 18.49 -26.66
N LEU A 352 -9.07 17.82 -25.69
CA LEU A 352 -9.84 16.59 -25.90
C LEU A 352 -11.25 16.94 -26.39
N PHE A 353 -11.96 17.77 -25.63
CA PHE A 353 -13.34 18.16 -25.93
C PHE A 353 -13.73 19.46 -25.22
N LYS A 354 -14.89 19.97 -25.60
CA LYS A 354 -15.55 21.14 -25.02
C LYS A 354 -16.80 20.70 -24.27
N HIS A 355 -17.03 21.28 -23.10
CA HIS A 355 -18.24 21.09 -22.30
C HIS A 355 -18.87 22.45 -21.94
N HIS A 356 -20.18 22.46 -21.68
CA HIS A 356 -20.84 23.60 -21.05
C HIS A 356 -20.29 23.83 -19.64
N SER A 357 -20.15 25.08 -19.23
CA SER A 357 -19.70 25.40 -17.88
C SER A 357 -20.71 24.92 -16.84
N ASN A 358 -20.28 24.02 -15.98
CA ASN A 358 -20.85 23.90 -14.65
C ASN A 358 -19.71 24.08 -13.66
N SER A 359 -19.97 24.88 -12.63
CA SER A 359 -19.02 25.04 -11.53
C SER A 359 -18.99 23.75 -10.73
N GLY A 360 -18.01 22.87 -10.98
CA GLY A 360 -17.73 21.76 -10.05
C GLY A 360 -17.34 20.41 -10.62
N ILE A 361 -17.08 20.26 -11.93
CA ILE A 361 -16.64 18.97 -12.48
C ILE A 361 -15.39 18.48 -11.73
N ARG A 362 -15.48 17.26 -11.17
CA ARG A 362 -14.33 16.52 -10.67
C ARG A 362 -13.78 15.64 -11.78
N TRP A 363 -12.46 15.65 -11.92
CA TRP A 363 -11.76 14.80 -12.87
C TRP A 363 -10.91 13.78 -12.12
N SER A 364 -11.00 12.52 -12.52
CA SER A 364 -10.12 11.45 -12.04
C SER A 364 -9.56 10.67 -13.22
N SER A 365 -8.30 10.27 -13.14
CA SER A 365 -7.63 9.57 -14.25
C SER A 365 -6.90 8.32 -13.78
N LEU A 366 -6.82 7.33 -14.67
CA LEU A 366 -6.16 6.05 -14.43
C LEU A 366 -5.50 5.57 -15.73
N GLN A 367 -4.26 5.07 -15.66
CA GLN A 367 -3.65 4.37 -16.79
C GLN A 367 -4.21 2.93 -16.86
N SER A 368 -4.70 2.50 -18.02
CA SER A 368 -5.14 1.12 -18.22
C SER A 368 -3.93 0.21 -18.49
N GLY A 369 -3.50 -0.55 -17.49
CA GLY A 369 -2.46 -1.58 -17.63
C GLY A 369 -1.18 -1.10 -18.34
N PHE A 370 -0.51 -2.03 -19.05
CA PHE A 370 0.76 -1.77 -19.74
C PHE A 370 0.61 -1.18 -21.15
N THR A 371 -0.61 -1.01 -21.66
CA THR A 371 -0.88 -0.64 -23.07
C THR A 371 -0.98 0.87 -23.31
N GLY A 372 -0.64 1.69 -22.31
CA GLY A 372 -0.54 3.14 -22.48
C GLY A 372 -1.84 3.87 -22.75
N SER A 373 -2.99 3.20 -22.73
CA SER A 373 -4.29 3.88 -22.77
C SER A 373 -4.65 4.39 -21.37
N TYR A 374 -5.55 5.37 -21.31
CA TYR A 374 -5.92 6.11 -20.11
C TYR A 374 -7.43 6.21 -19.99
N TRP A 375 -7.95 5.84 -18.84
CA TRP A 375 -9.31 6.16 -18.45
C TRP A 375 -9.36 7.54 -17.81
N LEU A 376 -10.35 8.33 -18.22
CA LEU A 376 -10.66 9.64 -17.64
C LEU A 376 -12.12 9.66 -17.21
N LEU A 377 -12.39 9.95 -15.94
CA LEU A 377 -13.71 10.23 -15.39
C LEU A 377 -13.90 11.73 -15.29
N GLY A 378 -15.05 12.20 -15.75
CA GLY A 378 -15.63 13.46 -15.32
C GLY A 378 -17.02 13.21 -14.75
N ASP A 379 -17.56 14.21 -14.05
CA ASP A 379 -18.98 14.32 -13.77
C ASP A 379 -19.56 15.60 -14.38
N SER A 380 -20.82 15.55 -14.82
CA SER A 380 -21.49 16.69 -15.42
C SER A 380 -22.99 16.54 -15.34
N ASN A 381 -23.70 17.59 -14.90
CA ASN A 381 -25.16 17.62 -14.81
C ASN A 381 -25.77 16.42 -14.05
N GLY A 382 -25.05 15.88 -13.06
CA GLY A 382 -25.49 14.72 -12.29
C GLY A 382 -25.21 13.37 -12.95
N GLU A 383 -24.48 13.32 -14.07
CA GLU A 383 -24.04 12.10 -14.73
C GLU A 383 -22.52 11.92 -14.58
N LEU A 384 -22.04 10.67 -14.65
CA LEU A 384 -20.62 10.36 -14.79
C LEU A 384 -20.30 10.08 -16.25
N ILE A 385 -19.21 10.63 -16.76
CA ILE A 385 -18.76 10.40 -18.13
C ILE A 385 -17.36 9.82 -18.10
N LEU A 386 -17.23 8.62 -18.63
CA LEU A 386 -15.99 7.86 -18.75
C LEU A 386 -15.47 7.94 -20.19
N TYR A 387 -14.20 8.29 -20.33
CA TYR A 387 -13.50 8.34 -21.60
C TYR A 387 -12.33 7.35 -21.59
N LEU A 388 -12.16 6.58 -22.67
CA LEU A 388 -10.91 5.87 -22.95
C LEU A 388 -10.08 6.70 -23.92
N ILE A 389 -8.85 7.00 -23.55
CA ILE A 389 -7.93 7.86 -24.29
C ILE A 389 -6.69 7.04 -24.63
N ASP A 390 -6.25 7.02 -25.89
CA ASP A 390 -5.02 6.32 -26.28
C ASP A 390 -3.74 7.16 -26.02
N GLU A 391 -2.57 6.57 -26.27
CA GLU A 391 -1.27 7.26 -26.13
C GLU A 391 -1.11 8.48 -27.05
N SER A 392 -1.86 8.54 -28.15
CA SER A 392 -1.91 9.67 -29.08
C SER A 392 -2.91 10.76 -28.65
N VAL A 393 -3.54 10.57 -27.49
CA VAL A 393 -4.49 11.49 -26.87
C VAL A 393 -5.74 11.65 -27.75
N GLN A 394 -6.22 10.54 -28.28
CA GLN A 394 -7.52 10.43 -28.96
C GLN A 394 -8.50 9.69 -28.09
N ILE A 395 -9.75 10.15 -28.09
CA ILE A 395 -10.85 9.47 -27.41
C ILE A 395 -11.26 8.26 -28.27
N GLN A 396 -11.06 7.07 -27.72
CA GLN A 396 -11.43 5.81 -28.34
C GLN A 396 -12.84 5.37 -27.93
N LEU A 397 -13.25 5.74 -26.71
CA LEU A 397 -14.52 5.34 -26.13
C LEU A 397 -15.11 6.46 -25.29
N THR A 398 -16.43 6.56 -25.27
CA THR A 398 -17.17 7.34 -24.28
C THR A 398 -18.33 6.52 -23.74
N ARG A 399 -18.56 6.61 -22.43
CA ARG A 399 -19.65 5.97 -21.70
C ARG A 399 -20.22 6.95 -20.68
N THR A 400 -21.55 6.98 -20.58
CA THR A 400 -22.25 7.80 -19.60
C THR A 400 -22.97 6.90 -18.62
N PHE A 401 -22.80 7.17 -17.33
CA PHE A 401 -23.49 6.48 -16.25
C PHE A 401 -24.44 7.47 -15.57
N SER A 402 -25.71 7.11 -15.51
CA SER A 402 -26.79 7.89 -14.93
C SER A 402 -27.74 6.99 -14.14
N GLY A 403 -28.91 7.51 -13.73
CA GLY A 403 -29.94 6.76 -12.99
C GLY A 403 -30.09 7.18 -11.53
N GLU A 404 -29.19 8.02 -11.02
CA GLU A 404 -29.29 8.63 -9.69
C GLU A 404 -29.62 10.12 -9.81
N ARG A 405 -30.16 10.71 -8.73
CA ARG A 405 -30.59 12.13 -8.74
C ARG A 405 -29.44 13.10 -9.03
N TYR A 406 -28.23 12.76 -8.62
CA TYR A 406 -27.00 13.50 -8.92
C TYR A 406 -25.78 12.61 -8.64
N LEU A 407 -24.88 12.47 -9.61
CA LEU A 407 -23.62 11.75 -9.44
C LEU A 407 -22.43 12.72 -9.41
N THR A 408 -21.46 12.46 -8.52
CA THR A 408 -20.18 13.18 -8.48
C THR A 408 -19.02 12.20 -8.47
N ALA A 409 -18.02 12.44 -9.33
CA ALA A 409 -16.87 11.55 -9.47
C ALA A 409 -15.95 11.64 -8.24
N VAL A 410 -15.40 10.50 -7.82
CA VAL A 410 -14.37 10.44 -6.77
C VAL A 410 -13.07 9.86 -7.33
N ALA A 411 -13.10 8.61 -7.82
CA ALA A 411 -11.92 7.94 -8.31
C ALA A 411 -12.24 6.89 -9.38
N ILE A 412 -11.31 6.64 -10.30
CA ILE A 412 -11.27 5.39 -11.08
C ILE A 412 -10.07 4.59 -10.61
N LEU A 413 -10.29 3.31 -10.31
CA LEU A 413 -9.22 2.37 -9.95
C LEU A 413 -9.35 1.10 -10.78
N GLU A 414 -8.26 0.36 -10.95
CA GLU A 414 -8.33 -0.98 -11.55
C GLU A 414 -9.21 -1.91 -10.70
N SER A 415 -10.02 -2.73 -11.35
CA SER A 415 -10.80 -3.75 -10.68
C SER A 415 -9.93 -4.95 -10.32
N GLY A 416 -10.06 -5.48 -9.09
CA GLY A 416 -9.41 -6.73 -8.70
C GLY A 416 -9.94 -7.97 -9.45
N THR A 417 -11.09 -7.85 -10.13
CA THR A 417 -11.70 -8.91 -10.94
C THR A 417 -11.55 -8.70 -12.45
N GLY A 418 -10.76 -7.70 -12.88
CA GLY A 418 -10.61 -7.28 -14.28
C GLY A 418 -11.51 -6.11 -14.67
N GLY A 419 -11.03 -5.22 -15.56
CA GLY A 419 -11.69 -3.95 -15.88
C GLY A 419 -11.33 -2.84 -14.90
N ILE A 420 -12.25 -1.91 -14.67
CA ILE A 420 -12.11 -0.78 -13.74
C ILE A 420 -13.29 -0.70 -12.76
N CYS A 421 -13.08 0.01 -11.66
CA CYS A 421 -14.10 0.41 -10.71
C CYS A 421 -14.18 1.95 -10.68
N ILE A 422 -15.39 2.49 -10.81
CA ILE A 422 -15.67 3.90 -10.62
C ILE A 422 -16.23 4.09 -9.22
N PHE A 423 -15.56 4.90 -8.40
CA PHE A 423 -16.08 5.38 -7.13
C PHE A 423 -16.67 6.77 -7.31
N ALA A 424 -17.88 6.96 -6.78
CA ALA A 424 -18.66 8.18 -6.92
C ALA A 424 -19.49 8.44 -5.66
N ASN A 425 -20.14 9.60 -5.58
CA ASN A 425 -21.25 9.82 -4.64
C ASN A 425 -22.54 10.03 -5.41
N ALA A 426 -23.61 9.40 -4.96
CA ALA A 426 -24.97 9.52 -5.45
C ALA A 426 -25.83 10.32 -4.47
N GLY A 427 -26.43 11.42 -4.92
CA GLY A 427 -27.27 12.28 -4.09
C GLY A 427 -26.87 13.75 -4.17
N VAL A 428 -27.53 14.61 -3.39
CA VAL A 428 -27.41 16.06 -3.52
C VAL A 428 -26.75 16.67 -2.28
N GLY A 429 -25.61 17.32 -2.49
CA GLY A 429 -24.90 18.06 -1.45
C GLY A 429 -24.41 17.14 -0.32
N ASP A 430 -25.01 17.33 0.85
CA ASP A 430 -24.71 16.60 2.09
C ASP A 430 -25.62 15.38 2.32
N ALA A 431 -26.58 15.15 1.44
CA ALA A 431 -27.45 13.97 1.42
C ALA A 431 -27.05 13.11 0.21
N CYS A 432 -25.86 12.53 0.30
CA CYS A 432 -25.33 11.64 -0.71
C CYS A 432 -24.70 10.41 -0.06
N ASP A 433 -24.77 9.31 -0.80
CA ASP A 433 -24.22 8.03 -0.43
C ASP A 433 -23.09 7.67 -1.39
N GLY A 434 -22.07 7.03 -0.86
CA GLY A 434 -20.97 6.50 -1.63
C GLY A 434 -21.50 5.48 -2.61
N MET A 435 -20.86 5.36 -3.76
CA MET A 435 -21.21 4.36 -4.75
C MET A 435 -19.95 3.81 -5.41
N VAL A 436 -20.04 2.56 -5.83
CA VAL A 436 -19.07 1.92 -6.71
C VAL A 436 -19.78 1.30 -7.91
N ILE A 437 -19.22 1.49 -9.10
CA ILE A 437 -19.68 0.90 -10.36
C ILE A 437 -18.52 0.06 -10.93
N TRP A 438 -18.76 -1.22 -11.20
CA TRP A 438 -17.81 -2.06 -11.92
C TRP A 438 -18.05 -1.94 -13.41
N VAL A 439 -16.95 -1.84 -14.12
CA VAL A 439 -16.95 -1.62 -15.56
C VAL A 439 -15.97 -2.59 -16.19
N ASP A 440 -16.39 -3.28 -17.25
CA ASP A 440 -15.51 -4.16 -18.02
C ASP A 440 -14.47 -3.37 -18.84
N ASN A 441 -13.60 -4.08 -19.57
CA ASN A 441 -12.56 -3.44 -20.40
C ASN A 441 -13.14 -2.67 -21.59
N ASP A 442 -14.40 -2.93 -21.97
CA ASP A 442 -15.10 -2.28 -23.08
C ASP A 442 -15.95 -1.09 -22.59
N GLY A 443 -15.83 -0.72 -21.32
CA GLY A 443 -16.53 0.40 -20.69
C GLY A 443 -17.98 0.10 -20.31
N ASN A 444 -18.43 -1.15 -20.37
CA ASN A 444 -19.81 -1.49 -20.03
C ASN A 444 -19.96 -1.71 -18.52
N GLU A 445 -21.07 -1.22 -17.97
CA GLU A 445 -21.41 -1.47 -16.58
C GLU A 445 -21.71 -2.95 -16.34
N LEU A 446 -21.03 -3.53 -15.36
CA LEU A 446 -21.28 -4.89 -14.88
C LEU A 446 -22.28 -4.88 -13.72
N ARG A 447 -22.09 -3.97 -12.76
CA ARG A 447 -22.94 -3.78 -11.58
C ARG A 447 -22.61 -2.47 -10.86
N ARG A 448 -23.49 -2.05 -9.95
CA ARG A 448 -23.24 -0.96 -9.01
C ARG A 448 -23.78 -1.27 -7.61
N TRP A 449 -23.16 -0.70 -6.59
CA TRP A 449 -23.64 -0.72 -5.20
C TRP A 449 -23.48 0.64 -4.54
N LEU A 450 -24.45 0.99 -3.70
CA LEU A 450 -24.36 2.09 -2.75
C LEU A 450 -23.69 1.61 -1.47
N PHE A 451 -22.94 2.50 -0.84
CA PHE A 451 -22.35 2.33 0.48
C PHE A 451 -23.06 3.24 1.48
N GLY A 452 -23.13 2.81 2.74
CA GLY A 452 -23.77 3.58 3.80
C GLY A 452 -24.98 2.87 4.41
N ASP A 453 -25.50 3.45 5.49
CA ASP A 453 -26.71 3.01 6.20
C ASP A 453 -27.74 4.16 6.21
N ILE A 454 -28.63 4.24 7.20
CA ILE A 454 -29.55 5.36 7.37
C ILE A 454 -28.75 6.63 7.70
N GLY A 455 -28.47 7.45 6.69
CA GLY A 455 -27.74 8.69 6.84
C GLY A 455 -27.18 9.18 5.51
N ALA A 456 -26.16 10.02 5.57
CA ALA A 456 -25.40 10.43 4.40
C ALA A 456 -23.96 9.96 4.57
N ASP A 457 -23.47 9.23 3.59
CA ASP A 457 -22.18 8.53 3.62
C ASP A 457 -21.33 8.95 2.42
N ARG A 458 -20.59 10.04 2.55
CA ARG A 458 -19.84 10.64 1.44
C ARG A 458 -18.42 10.09 1.37
N ILE A 459 -17.99 9.68 0.18
CA ILE A 459 -16.62 9.33 -0.16
C ILE A 459 -15.88 10.57 -0.67
N GLN A 460 -14.66 10.79 -0.16
CA GLN A 460 -13.75 11.84 -0.65
C GLN A 460 -12.50 11.28 -1.31
N SER A 461 -11.99 10.14 -0.84
CA SER A 461 -10.79 9.51 -1.38
C SER A 461 -10.88 8.00 -1.30
N VAL A 462 -10.32 7.33 -2.30
CA VAL A 462 -10.21 5.88 -2.39
C VAL A 462 -8.84 5.53 -2.94
N LYS A 463 -8.19 4.51 -2.37
CA LYS A 463 -6.95 3.93 -2.88
C LYS A 463 -7.07 2.42 -2.97
N LYS A 464 -6.44 1.85 -4.00
CA LYS A 464 -6.15 0.42 -4.06
C LYS A 464 -5.02 0.11 -3.07
N THR A 465 -5.16 -0.98 -2.33
CA THR A 465 -4.15 -1.44 -1.38
C THR A 465 -3.19 -2.42 -2.05
N ASN A 466 -2.05 -2.69 -1.41
CA ASN A 466 -1.01 -3.60 -1.88
C ASN A 466 -1.52 -5.04 -2.07
N GLU A 467 -2.50 -5.46 -1.28
CA GLU A 467 -3.17 -6.75 -1.41
C GLU A 467 -4.29 -6.78 -2.48
N GLY A 468 -4.48 -5.70 -3.24
CA GLY A 468 -5.50 -5.59 -4.29
C GLY A 468 -6.91 -5.29 -3.79
N ALA A 469 -7.07 -5.03 -2.49
CA ALA A 469 -8.28 -4.51 -1.85
C ALA A 469 -8.40 -2.99 -2.07
N TYR A 470 -9.44 -2.37 -1.50
CA TYR A 470 -9.62 -0.91 -1.51
C TYR A 470 -9.75 -0.37 -0.10
N ILE A 471 -9.21 0.81 0.12
CA ILE A 471 -9.45 1.62 1.31
C ILE A 471 -10.06 2.94 0.88
N LEU A 472 -11.15 3.35 1.53
CA LEU A 472 -11.79 4.64 1.27
C LEU A 472 -11.89 5.46 2.56
N THR A 473 -11.98 6.77 2.38
CA THR A 473 -12.34 7.68 3.46
C THR A 473 -13.26 8.79 2.98
N GLY A 474 -13.98 9.38 3.93
CA GLY A 474 -14.81 10.55 3.72
C GLY A 474 -15.55 10.92 5.00
N SER A 475 -16.85 11.16 4.92
CA SER A 475 -17.66 11.55 6.08
C SER A 475 -18.97 10.77 6.15
N THR A 476 -19.37 10.38 7.36
CA THR A 476 -20.66 9.73 7.62
C THR A 476 -21.47 10.53 8.62
N LYS A 477 -22.78 10.64 8.42
CA LYS A 477 -23.75 11.13 9.41
C LYS A 477 -24.58 9.99 10.03
N SER A 478 -24.30 8.75 9.64
CA SER A 478 -25.04 7.56 10.05
C SER A 478 -24.71 7.24 11.52
N GLY A 479 -25.74 7.26 12.38
CA GLY A 479 -25.60 7.02 13.83
C GLY A 479 -25.12 8.23 14.65
N SER A 480 -24.92 9.39 14.02
CA SER A 480 -24.43 10.61 14.67
C SER A 480 -25.55 11.67 14.62
N TYR A 481 -25.83 12.36 15.73
CA TYR A 481 -26.97 13.29 15.92
C TYR A 481 -26.84 14.59 15.08
N GLY A 482 -26.69 14.48 13.77
CA GLY A 482 -26.48 15.59 12.82
C GLY A 482 -25.02 16.05 12.65
N ILE A 483 -24.08 15.41 13.35
CA ILE A 483 -22.64 15.67 13.25
C ILE A 483 -22.02 14.62 12.30
N SER A 484 -21.04 15.02 11.47
CA SER A 484 -20.33 14.06 10.62
C SER A 484 -19.06 13.54 11.28
N ASP A 485 -18.79 12.26 11.13
CA ASP A 485 -17.53 11.62 11.55
C ASP A 485 -16.66 11.30 10.33
N ILE A 486 -15.33 11.25 10.51
CA ILE A 486 -14.45 10.63 9.52
C ILE A 486 -14.85 9.18 9.37
N TRP A 487 -15.20 8.80 8.16
CA TRP A 487 -15.56 7.44 7.82
C TRP A 487 -14.37 6.77 7.12
N ILE A 488 -14.00 5.56 7.53
CA ILE A 488 -13.00 4.73 6.86
C ILE A 488 -13.61 3.35 6.61
N VAL A 489 -13.54 2.89 5.36
CA VAL A 489 -14.02 1.56 4.99
C VAL A 489 -12.97 0.83 4.20
N LYS A 490 -12.76 -0.43 4.55
CA LYS A 490 -11.97 -1.36 3.76
C LYS A 490 -12.91 -2.29 3.01
N LEU A 491 -12.63 -2.44 1.72
CA LEU A 491 -13.35 -3.33 0.82
C LEU A 491 -12.40 -4.41 0.30
N ASN A 492 -12.92 -5.60 0.05
CA ASN A 492 -12.22 -6.61 -0.73
C ASN A 492 -12.02 -6.16 -2.19
N ALA A 493 -11.22 -6.94 -2.92
CA ALA A 493 -10.98 -6.76 -4.35
C ALA A 493 -12.26 -6.76 -5.22
N ASP A 494 -13.34 -7.38 -4.75
CA ASP A 494 -14.66 -7.41 -5.39
C ASP A 494 -15.60 -6.29 -4.92
N GLY A 495 -15.15 -5.42 -4.01
CA GLY A 495 -15.91 -4.33 -3.39
C GLY A 495 -16.81 -4.72 -2.23
N THR A 496 -16.80 -5.97 -1.80
CA THR A 496 -17.51 -6.35 -0.57
C THR A 496 -16.86 -5.69 0.65
N GLU A 497 -17.67 -5.18 1.57
CA GLU A 497 -17.14 -4.56 2.80
C GLU A 497 -16.45 -5.61 3.69
N LEU A 498 -15.20 -5.34 4.06
CA LEU A 498 -14.47 -6.09 5.08
C LEU A 498 -14.70 -5.51 6.47
N TRP A 499 -14.61 -4.19 6.58
CA TRP A 499 -14.93 -3.45 7.79
C TRP A 499 -15.20 -1.98 7.49
N SER A 500 -16.01 -1.37 8.35
CA SER A 500 -16.30 0.06 8.40
C SER A 500 -16.02 0.60 9.81
N ARG A 501 -15.47 1.81 9.91
CA ARG A 501 -15.09 2.49 11.16
C ARG A 501 -15.38 3.99 11.07
N ASN A 502 -15.89 4.55 12.16
CA ASN A 502 -16.20 5.96 12.29
C ASN A 502 -15.28 6.60 13.34
N TYR A 503 -14.75 7.79 13.04
CA TYR A 503 -13.84 8.54 13.91
C TYR A 503 -14.27 9.99 14.01
N GLY A 504 -14.48 10.45 15.23
CA GLY A 504 -15.25 11.65 15.51
C GLY A 504 -16.35 11.27 16.48
N LYS A 505 -16.75 12.18 17.37
CA LYS A 505 -17.93 11.99 18.22
C LYS A 505 -18.65 13.32 18.35
N THR A 506 -17.99 14.29 18.99
CA THR A 506 -18.59 15.57 19.39
C THR A 506 -18.29 16.73 18.44
N MET A 507 -17.58 16.47 17.34
CA MET A 507 -17.10 17.48 16.40
C MET A 507 -17.36 17.02 14.97
N THR A 508 -17.56 17.98 14.06
CA THR A 508 -17.79 17.68 12.65
C THR A 508 -16.44 17.40 11.99
N ASN A 509 -16.32 16.22 11.41
CA ASN A 509 -15.09 15.69 10.85
C ASN A 509 -15.34 15.15 9.44
N SER A 510 -14.34 15.32 8.56
CA SER A 510 -14.34 14.71 7.23
C SER A 510 -12.94 14.21 6.88
N GLY A 511 -12.84 12.96 6.45
CA GLY A 511 -11.65 12.43 5.81
C GLY A 511 -11.54 13.01 4.42
N ALA A 512 -10.33 13.40 4.01
CA ALA A 512 -10.07 13.99 2.72
C ALA A 512 -9.19 13.10 1.86
N ALA A 513 -8.17 12.49 2.45
CA ALA A 513 -7.24 11.59 1.77
C ALA A 513 -6.90 10.38 2.63
N VAL A 514 -6.75 9.22 2.01
CA VAL A 514 -6.31 7.98 2.66
C VAL A 514 -5.18 7.33 1.87
N ILE A 515 -4.25 6.68 2.57
CA ILE A 515 -3.23 5.81 1.99
C ILE A 515 -3.07 4.55 2.85
N GLN A 516 -2.66 3.44 2.23
CA GLN A 516 -2.08 2.33 2.98
C GLN A 516 -0.65 2.68 3.34
N THR A 517 -0.25 2.35 4.55
CA THR A 517 1.09 2.59 5.07
C THR A 517 1.96 1.34 4.96
N PHE A 518 3.29 1.50 4.91
CA PHE A 518 4.21 0.35 4.81
C PHE A 518 3.97 -0.74 5.86
N ASP A 519 3.49 -0.38 7.05
CA ASP A 519 3.19 -1.33 8.12
C ASP A 519 1.87 -2.12 7.95
N GLY A 520 1.22 -1.97 6.79
CA GLY A 520 -0.04 -2.62 6.45
C GLY A 520 -1.29 -1.95 7.03
N GLY A 521 -1.13 -0.91 7.85
CA GLY A 521 -2.24 -0.07 8.31
C GLY A 521 -2.61 1.04 7.33
N TYR A 522 -3.31 2.07 7.83
CA TYR A 522 -3.77 3.18 6.98
C TYR A 522 -3.53 4.53 7.65
N ALA A 523 -3.20 5.53 6.87
CA ALA A 523 -3.15 6.93 7.29
C ALA A 523 -4.21 7.73 6.55
N VAL A 524 -4.89 8.61 7.26
CA VAL A 524 -5.96 9.48 6.78
C VAL A 524 -5.63 10.91 7.16
N ALA A 525 -5.66 11.80 6.18
CA ALA A 525 -5.68 13.25 6.41
C ALA A 525 -7.11 13.75 6.23
N GLY A 526 -7.52 14.72 7.05
CA GLY A 526 -8.85 15.29 7.00
C GLY A 526 -8.93 16.66 7.65
N THR A 527 -10.16 17.09 7.89
CA THR A 527 -10.47 18.37 8.54
C THR A 527 -11.31 18.15 9.79
N LEU A 528 -11.00 18.91 10.82
CA LEU A 528 -11.74 19.01 12.08
C LEU A 528 -12.42 20.37 12.19
N ASP A 529 -13.73 20.38 12.45
CA ASP A 529 -14.53 21.58 12.69
C ASP A 529 -15.12 21.56 14.11
N ARG A 530 -14.84 22.60 14.91
CA ARG A 530 -15.21 22.68 16.33
C ARG A 530 -16.58 23.34 16.52
N TYR A 531 -17.46 22.72 17.31
CA TYR A 531 -18.81 23.24 17.58
C TYR A 531 -18.89 24.47 18.53
N THR A 532 -17.77 25.14 18.86
CA THR A 532 -17.77 26.19 19.88
C THR A 532 -17.25 27.55 19.38
N GLY A 533 -18.10 28.29 18.66
CA GLY A 533 -18.16 29.77 18.63
C GLY A 533 -16.97 30.60 18.13
N ARG A 534 -15.76 30.05 18.01
CA ARG A 534 -14.62 30.61 17.28
C ARG A 534 -13.92 29.49 16.52
N ILE A 535 -13.85 29.70 15.22
CA ILE A 535 -13.87 28.73 14.12
C ILE A 535 -12.55 28.84 13.38
N ASN A 536 -11.61 27.95 13.68
CA ASN A 536 -10.57 27.60 12.73
C ASN A 536 -10.73 26.11 12.47
N LYS A 537 -10.82 25.74 11.19
CA LYS A 537 -10.66 24.35 10.78
C LYS A 537 -9.21 23.94 10.92
N ASP A 538 -8.99 22.79 11.53
CA ASP A 538 -7.65 22.23 11.68
C ASP A 538 -7.47 21.02 10.77
N VAL A 539 -6.24 20.80 10.30
CA VAL A 539 -5.86 19.52 9.71
C VAL A 539 -5.87 18.48 10.83
N ILE A 540 -6.41 17.29 10.55
CA ILE A 540 -6.32 16.11 11.40
C ILE A 540 -5.67 14.99 10.62
N ILE A 541 -4.86 14.19 11.32
CA ILE A 541 -4.30 12.95 10.79
C ILE A 541 -4.76 11.81 11.69
N ILE A 542 -5.16 10.71 11.09
CA ILE A 542 -5.50 9.48 11.78
C ILE A 542 -4.67 8.37 11.15
N LYS A 543 -3.95 7.61 11.96
CA LYS A 543 -3.34 6.35 11.54
C LYS A 543 -4.24 5.21 12.03
N THR A 544 -4.10 4.01 11.50
CA THR A 544 -4.78 2.79 11.98
C THR A 544 -3.85 1.61 11.75
N ASP A 545 -4.20 0.44 12.29
CA ASP A 545 -3.67 -0.82 11.75
C ASP A 545 -4.47 -1.31 10.54
N ARG A 546 -4.11 -2.51 10.08
CA ARG A 546 -4.77 -3.26 9.03
C ARG A 546 -6.28 -3.50 9.26
N ASP A 547 -6.73 -3.44 10.51
CA ASP A 547 -8.10 -3.75 10.95
C ASP A 547 -8.91 -2.48 11.32
N GLY A 548 -8.35 -1.30 11.04
CA GLY A 548 -8.95 -0.01 11.34
C GLY A 548 -8.94 0.35 12.83
N GLN A 549 -8.19 -0.35 13.67
CA GLN A 549 -8.16 -0.08 15.10
C GLN A 549 -7.15 1.03 15.45
N THR A 550 -7.58 1.93 16.32
CA THR A 550 -6.72 2.97 16.90
C THR A 550 -6.22 2.53 18.27
N VAL A 551 -4.97 2.87 18.62
CA VAL A 551 -4.37 2.51 19.92
C VAL A 551 -4.76 3.51 21.01
N ARG A 552 -5.08 4.75 20.64
CA ARG A 552 -5.50 5.80 21.57
C ARG A 552 -6.95 6.18 21.29
N ASN A 553 -7.81 6.03 22.29
CA ASN A 553 -9.07 6.75 22.34
C ASN A 553 -8.73 8.24 22.46
N TRP A 554 -8.82 8.98 21.37
CA TRP A 554 -8.85 10.43 21.47
C TRP A 554 -10.26 10.84 21.88
N PHE A 555 -10.47 10.96 23.19
CA PHE A 555 -11.37 11.95 23.78
C PHE A 555 -10.62 12.48 24.99
N HIS A 556 -10.08 13.70 24.90
CA HIS A 556 -9.86 14.45 26.13
C HIS A 556 -11.24 14.69 26.74
N GLU A 557 -11.35 14.37 28.03
CA GLU A 557 -12.42 14.83 28.91
C GLU A 557 -12.57 16.35 28.87
#